data_AF-A0A7H4N409-F1
#
_entry.id   AF-A0A7H4N409-F1
#
_cell.length_a   1.000
_cell.length_b   1.000
_cell.length_c   1.000
_cell.angle_alpha   90.00
_cell.angle_beta   90.00
_cell.angle_gamma   90.00
#
_symmetry.space_group_name_H-M   'P 1'
#
loop_
_entity.id
_entity.type
_entity.pdbx_description
1 polymer ?
#
loop_
_entity_poly.entity_id
_entity_poly.type
_entity_poly.pdbx_seq_one_letter_code
_entity_poly.pdbx_strand_id
1 'polypeptide(L)' 'MGRILTLADVEAAVKGGSVFACGGGGWVEHGLELGKMAVTIGRPELVTMDEVDDSAWIATARRLARPAG' A
#
# COMPACT_ATOMS: atom_id res chain seq x y z
N MET A 1 -3.51 -13.74 -12.90
CA MET A 1 -2.07 -13.64 -12.55
C MET A 1 -1.85 -12.21 -12.13
N GLY A 2 -1.44 -12.00 -10.88
CA GLY A 2 -1.34 -10.67 -10.27
C GLY A 2 -0.35 -9.77 -10.99
N ARG A 3 -0.59 -8.45 -10.92
CA ARG A 3 0.33 -7.44 -11.48
C ARG A 3 1.36 -7.07 -10.43
N ILE A 4 2.65 -7.24 -10.74
CA ILE A 4 3.74 -6.80 -9.86
C ILE A 4 3.73 -5.27 -9.76
N LEU A 5 3.71 -4.76 -8.54
CA LEU A 5 3.71 -3.32 -8.26
C LEU A 5 5.12 -2.72 -8.38
N THR A 6 5.18 -1.48 -8.84
CA THR A 6 6.40 -0.72 -9.10
C THR A 6 6.46 0.59 -8.31
N LEU A 7 7.58 1.30 -8.40
CA LEU A 7 7.72 2.64 -7.81
C LEU A 7 6.66 3.63 -8.32
N ALA A 8 6.27 3.54 -9.59
CA ALA A 8 5.24 4.41 -10.16
C ALA A 8 3.87 4.16 -9.51
N ASP A 9 3.55 2.90 -9.21
CA ASP A 9 2.29 2.55 -8.52
C ASP A 9 2.26 3.09 -7.10
N VAL A 10 3.40 3.13 -6.40
CA VAL A 10 3.51 3.73 -5.06
C VAL A 10 3.18 5.22 -5.12
N GLU A 11 3.75 5.96 -6.06
CA GLU A 11 3.47 7.40 -6.20
C GLU A 11 2.01 7.67 -6.55
N ALA A 12 1.43 6.87 -7.43
CA ALA A 12 0.02 6.96 -7.77
C ALA A 12 -0.88 6.66 -6.56
N ALA A 13 -0.58 5.60 -5.81
CA ALA A 13 -1.34 5.18 -4.63
C ALA A 13 -1.31 6.24 -3.51
N VAL A 14 -0.16 6.86 -3.23
CA VAL A 14 -0.06 7.92 -2.23
C VAL A 14 -0.87 9.15 -2.65
N LYS A 15 -0.75 9.59 -3.91
CA LYS A 15 -1.48 10.76 -4.42
C LYS A 15 -2.99 10.54 -4.42
N GLY A 16 -3.45 9.45 -5.00
CA GLY A 16 -4.88 9.11 -5.04
C GLY A 16 -5.45 8.81 -3.67
N GLY A 17 -4.73 8.02 -2.87
CA GLY A 17 -5.13 7.67 -1.50
C GLY A 17 -5.28 8.89 -0.59
N SER A 18 -4.42 9.90 -0.72
CA SER A 18 -4.53 11.15 0.05
C SER A 18 -5.84 11.88 -0.21
N VAL A 19 -6.35 11.84 -1.44
CA VAL A 19 -7.67 12.40 -1.81
C VAL A 19 -8.79 11.55 -1.20
N PHE A 20 -8.75 10.24 -1.40
CA PHE A 20 -9.79 9.33 -0.90
C PHE A 20 -9.82 9.20 0.63
N ALA A 21 -8.73 9.55 1.31
CA ALA A 21 -8.64 9.53 2.76
C ALA A 21 -9.18 10.80 3.43
N CYS A 22 -9.66 11.80 2.67
CA CYS A 22 -10.27 13.03 3.20
C CYS A 22 -9.38 13.75 4.24
N GLY A 23 -8.07 13.81 3.99
CA GLY A 23 -7.08 14.43 4.89
C GLY A 23 -6.55 13.54 6.03
N GLY A 24 -6.98 12.27 6.10
CA GLY A 24 -6.44 11.25 6.99
C GLY A 24 -5.43 10.30 6.30
N GLY A 25 -5.29 9.08 6.81
CA GLY A 25 -4.54 8.00 6.15
C GLY A 25 -3.04 7.95 6.44
N GLY A 26 -2.48 8.96 7.10
CA GLY A 26 -1.06 9.03 7.47
C GLY A 26 -0.33 10.17 6.74
N TRP A 27 1.00 10.18 6.83
CA TRP A 27 1.84 11.20 6.20
C TRP A 27 2.34 10.74 4.83
N VAL A 28 2.35 11.66 3.87
CA VAL A 28 2.78 11.42 2.49
C VAL A 28 4.22 10.90 2.45
N GLU A 29 5.11 11.52 3.23
CA GLU A 29 6.53 11.20 3.27
C GLU A 29 6.75 9.76 3.76
N HIS A 30 6.07 9.37 4.84
CA HIS A 30 6.13 8.00 5.35
C HIS A 30 5.49 6.98 4.41
N GLY A 31 4.39 7.34 3.74
CA GLY A 31 3.76 6.48 2.74
C GLY A 31 4.70 6.19 1.57
N LEU A 32 5.40 7.22 1.08
CA LEU A 32 6.41 7.09 0.02
C LEU A 32 7.62 6.26 0.48
N GLU A 33 8.15 6.51 1.69
CA GLU A 33 9.29 5.76 2.23
C GLU A 33 8.98 4.27 2.33
N LEU A 34 7.89 3.91 3.03
CA LEU A 34 7.50 2.50 3.22
C LEU A 34 7.11 1.83 1.91
N GLY A 35 6.33 2.51 1.06
CA GLY A 35 5.90 1.96 -0.22
C GLY A 35 7.07 1.68 -1.15
N LYS A 36 8.03 2.60 -1.25
CA LYS A 36 9.24 2.42 -2.05
C LYS A 36 10.09 1.26 -1.54
N MET A 37 10.25 1.12 -0.22
CA MET A 37 10.94 -0.04 0.36
C MET A 37 10.20 -1.34 0.03
N ALA A 38 8.88 -1.38 0.14
CA ALA A 38 8.08 -2.58 -0.13
C ALA A 38 8.25 -3.12 -1.55
N VAL A 39 8.26 -2.24 -2.57
CA VAL A 39 8.45 -2.64 -3.98
C VAL A 39 9.91 -2.83 -4.39
N THR A 40 10.85 -2.34 -3.58
CA THR A 40 12.29 -2.47 -3.87
C THR A 40 12.87 -3.74 -3.24
N ILE A 41 12.49 -4.03 -1.99
CA ILE A 41 12.93 -5.22 -1.25
C ILE A 41 12.03 -6.41 -1.58
N GLY A 42 10.72 -6.17 -1.66
CA GLY A 42 9.71 -7.17 -2.00
C GLY A 42 9.29 -7.12 -3.47
N ARG A 43 8.34 -7.98 -3.82
CA ARG A 43 7.65 -8.01 -5.12
C ARG A 43 6.15 -8.15 -4.91
N PRO A 44 5.48 -7.16 -4.30
CA PRO A 44 4.07 -7.27 -3.99
C PRO A 44 3.24 -7.34 -5.28
N GLU A 45 2.30 -8.26 -5.31
CA GLU A 45 1.36 -8.47 -6.42
C GLU A 45 0.02 -7.83 -6.08
N LEU A 46 -0.51 -7.05 -7.01
CA LEU A 46 -1.89 -6.58 -6.98
C LEU A 46 -2.79 -7.62 -7.65
N VAL A 47 -3.74 -8.14 -6.88
CA VAL A 47 -4.69 -9.17 -7.29
C VAL A 47 -6.13 -8.73 -7.03
N THR A 48 -7.08 -9.28 -7.79
CA THR A 48 -8.50 -9.19 -7.45
C THR A 48 -8.90 -10.29 -6.47
N MET A 49 -10.08 -10.16 -5.84
CA MET A 49 -10.50 -11.13 -4.83
C MET A 49 -10.74 -12.52 -5.43
N ASP A 50 -11.19 -12.59 -6.68
CA ASP A 50 -11.40 -13.85 -7.42
C ASP A 50 -10.09 -14.64 -7.68
N GLU A 51 -8.93 -14.01 -7.50
CA GLU A 51 -7.62 -14.65 -7.65
C GLU A 51 -7.07 -15.25 -6.34
N VAL A 52 -7.74 -15.00 -5.22
CA VAL A 52 -7.33 -15.51 -3.90
C VAL A 52 -8.11 -16.77 -3.58
N ASP A 53 -7.42 -17.78 -3.05
CA ASP A 53 -8.04 -19.05 -2.64
C ASP A 53 -9.11 -18.82 -1.55
N ASP A 54 -10.28 -19.46 -1.69
CA ASP A 54 -11.40 -19.33 -0.74
C ASP A 54 -11.04 -19.76 0.70
N SER A 55 -10.02 -20.60 0.86
CA SER A 55 -9.51 -21.04 2.17
C SER A 55 -8.38 -20.16 2.72
N ALA A 56 -7.94 -19.15 1.96
CA ALA A 56 -6.86 -18.26 2.38
C ALA A 56 -7.25 -17.37 3.56
N TRP A 57 -6.25 -17.06 4.38
CA TRP A 57 -6.40 -16.11 5.48
C TRP A 57 -6.01 -14.72 5.01
N ILE A 58 -6.92 -13.75 5.16
CA ILE A 58 -6.66 -12.34 4.83
C ILE A 58 -6.29 -11.60 6.11
N ALA A 59 -5.04 -11.14 6.17
CA ALA A 59 -4.56 -10.31 7.27
C ALA A 59 -4.38 -8.85 6.81
N THR A 60 -5.08 -7.93 7.46
CA THR A 60 -4.92 -6.49 7.19
C THR A 60 -3.81 -5.91 8.06
N ALA A 61 -2.72 -5.46 7.42
CA ALA A 61 -1.63 -4.76 8.08
C ALA A 61 -1.76 -3.24 7.88
N ARG A 62 -1.61 -2.48 8.97
CA ARG A 62 -1.50 -1.01 8.93
C ARG A 62 -0.49 -0.53 9.97
N ARG A 63 0.19 0.58 9.67
CA ARG A 63 1.03 1.26 10.67
C ARG A 63 0.15 2.14 11.56
N LEU A 64 0.26 1.96 12.87
CA LEU A 64 -0.36 2.83 13.86
C LEU A 64 0.74 3.54 14.65
N ALA A 65 0.78 4.86 14.54
CA ALA A 65 1.70 5.70 15.31
C ALA A 65 1.14 7.12 15.42
N ARG A 66 1.50 7.84 16.49
CA ARG A 66 1.32 9.29 16.53
C ARG A 66 2.39 9.92 15.62
N PRO A 67 2.03 10.93 14.82
CA PRO A 67 3.02 11.78 14.16
C PRO A 67 4.04 12.32 15.17
N ALA A 68 5.33 12.23 14.88
CA ALA A 68 6.30 13.08 15.56
C ALA A 68 6.06 14.50 15.06
N GLY A 69 5.64 15.39 15.95
CA GLY A 69 5.43 16.82 15.67
C GLY A 69 6.70 17.61 15.90
#